data_AF-A0A315WYC3-F1
#
_entry.id   AF-A0A315WYC3-F1
#
_cell.length_a   1.000
_cell.length_b   1.000
_cell.length_c   1.000
_cell.angle_alpha   90.00
_cell.angle_beta   90.00
_cell.angle_gamma   90.00
#
_symmetry.space_group_name_H-M   'P 1'
#
loop_
_entity.id
_entity.type
_entity.pdbx_description
1 polymer ?
#
loop_
_entity_poly.entity_id
_entity_poly.type
_entity_poly.pdbx_seq_one_letter_code
_entity_poly.pdbx_strand_id
1 'polypeptide(L)'
;MPPQIIRPKSLELIAIQISNLSSGEGLVEFLVNCGVGREIIEYPNTKWKMVYAVLSKFASSQNIEDAKTLFQIIEEAVHPLMHNGDKEKSLEMQDNFNDYLQYDGYCLSNGKIVGATKELIEASEDRRKKREKERENMPVGAELQNLVSEMFSPATIQQQIKRPIPIQIVGGHIDSDVKIVPDTAKSSPETPIKTNLFNKKISFDDEKITIFVEDRAVPLPQFKNEHYLCRAMYEYKINEPVDWSIIYEKMTGYYEAYYGKPSPTRENWRIVYDAMDALNKRIKEIINTNDNLFTWQEKTIKRNY
;
A
#
# COMPACT_ATOMS: atom_id res chain seq x y z
N MET A 1 -34.58 -20.34 -18.02
CA MET A 1 -33.76 -19.23 -18.55
C MET A 1 -32.31 -19.51 -18.18
N PRO A 2 -31.34 -19.28 -19.07
CA PRO A 2 -29.94 -19.35 -18.68
C PRO A 2 -29.70 -18.37 -17.51
N PRO A 3 -28.92 -18.74 -16.48
CA PRO A 3 -28.59 -17.84 -15.40
C PRO A 3 -27.92 -16.58 -15.98
N GLN A 4 -28.36 -15.40 -15.53
CA GLN A 4 -27.71 -14.16 -15.93
C GLN A 4 -26.27 -14.17 -15.40
N ILE A 5 -25.33 -13.88 -16.29
CA ILE A 5 -23.90 -13.94 -16.01
C ILE A 5 -23.51 -12.64 -15.30
N ILE A 6 -22.96 -12.75 -14.08
CA ILE A 6 -22.33 -11.61 -13.39
C ILE A 6 -21.16 -11.12 -14.25
N ARG A 7 -21.11 -9.82 -14.53
CA ARG A 7 -20.10 -9.27 -15.45
C ARG A 7 -18.68 -9.45 -14.88
N PRO A 8 -17.67 -9.69 -15.74
CA PRO A 8 -16.29 -9.86 -15.29
C PRO A 8 -15.77 -8.73 -14.39
N LYS A 9 -16.20 -7.49 -14.65
CA LYS A 9 -15.77 -6.34 -13.84
C LYS A 9 -16.31 -6.40 -12.41
N SER A 10 -17.55 -6.82 -12.22
CA SER A 10 -18.15 -7.02 -10.89
C SER A 10 -17.41 -8.13 -10.14
N LEU A 11 -17.09 -9.23 -10.82
CA LEU A 11 -16.33 -10.35 -10.24
C LEU A 11 -14.91 -9.96 -9.83
N GLU A 12 -14.23 -9.10 -10.60
CA GLU A 12 -12.92 -8.58 -10.25
C GLU A 12 -12.96 -7.77 -8.94
N LEU A 13 -13.93 -6.87 -8.80
CA LEU A 13 -14.09 -6.03 -7.61
C LEU A 13 -14.44 -6.86 -6.37
N ILE A 14 -15.33 -7.85 -6.54
CA ILE A 14 -15.66 -8.82 -5.48
C ILE A 14 -14.42 -9.64 -5.10
N ALA A 15 -13.65 -10.12 -6.08
CA ALA A 15 -12.44 -10.91 -5.83
C ALA A 15 -11.39 -10.14 -5.04
N ILE A 16 -11.21 -8.84 -5.31
CA ILE A 16 -10.32 -7.96 -4.54
C ILE A 16 -10.73 -7.93 -3.07
N GLN A 17 -12.02 -7.76 -2.79
CA GLN A 17 -12.54 -7.72 -1.42
C GLN A 17 -12.38 -9.07 -0.70
N ILE A 18 -12.75 -10.17 -1.35
CA ILE A 18 -12.55 -11.52 -0.79
C ILE A 18 -11.07 -11.79 -0.50
N SER A 19 -10.17 -11.31 -1.36
CA SER A 19 -8.73 -11.54 -1.21
C SER A 19 -8.13 -10.93 0.08
N ASN A 20 -8.83 -9.98 0.70
CA ASN A 20 -8.42 -9.34 1.95
C ASN A 20 -8.87 -10.11 3.20
N LEU A 21 -9.73 -11.12 3.07
CA LEU A 21 -10.26 -11.88 4.21
C LEU A 21 -9.22 -12.75 4.93
N SER A 22 -8.22 -13.28 4.20
CA SER A 22 -7.28 -14.24 4.77
C SER A 22 -5.91 -14.24 4.08
N SER A 23 -5.02 -15.12 4.55
CA SER A 23 -3.75 -15.44 3.90
C SER A 23 -3.99 -16.18 2.58
N GLY A 24 -2.95 -16.38 1.76
CA GLY A 24 -3.07 -17.16 0.52
C GLY A 24 -3.58 -18.58 0.77
N GLU A 25 -3.00 -19.28 1.74
CA GLU A 25 -3.42 -20.63 2.14
C GLU A 25 -4.83 -20.67 2.72
N GLY A 26 -5.18 -19.71 3.59
CA GLY A 26 -6.52 -19.63 4.16
C GLY A 26 -7.61 -19.35 3.10
N LEU A 27 -7.28 -18.62 2.03
CA LEU A 27 -8.19 -18.45 0.89
C LEU A 27 -8.36 -19.73 0.07
N VAL A 28 -7.30 -20.54 -0.09
CA VAL A 28 -7.42 -21.86 -0.74
C VAL A 28 -8.37 -22.75 0.07
N GLU A 29 -8.21 -22.81 1.38
CA GLU A 29 -9.10 -23.58 2.26
C GLU A 29 -10.54 -23.07 2.22
N PHE A 30 -10.74 -21.76 2.26
CA PHE A 30 -12.05 -21.13 2.10
C PHE A 30 -12.74 -21.54 0.80
N LEU A 31 -12.04 -21.47 -0.34
CA LEU A 31 -12.59 -21.88 -1.64
C LEU A 31 -12.92 -23.38 -1.66
N VAL A 32 -12.04 -24.23 -1.13
CA VAL A 32 -12.30 -25.67 -1.02
C VAL A 32 -13.55 -25.95 -0.16
N ASN A 33 -13.71 -25.25 0.96
CA ASN A 33 -14.89 -25.37 1.82
C ASN A 33 -16.18 -24.91 1.13
N CYS A 34 -16.08 -24.00 0.16
CA CYS A 34 -17.20 -23.60 -0.71
C CYS A 34 -17.49 -24.61 -1.84
N GLY A 35 -16.76 -25.73 -1.93
CA GLY A 35 -16.94 -26.76 -2.95
C GLY A 35 -16.04 -26.62 -4.18
N VAL A 36 -15.05 -25.72 -4.17
CA VAL A 36 -14.13 -25.54 -5.30
C VAL A 36 -13.08 -26.67 -5.30
N GLY A 37 -12.99 -27.40 -6.41
CA GLY A 37 -11.94 -28.40 -6.61
C GLY A 37 -10.55 -27.78 -6.57
N ARG A 38 -9.61 -28.42 -5.85
CA ARG A 38 -8.23 -27.90 -5.68
C ARG A 38 -7.49 -27.74 -7.01
N GLU A 39 -7.81 -28.58 -7.99
CA GLU A 39 -7.27 -28.55 -9.35
C GLU A 39 -7.67 -27.30 -10.15
N ILE A 40 -8.70 -26.58 -9.71
CA ILE A 40 -9.17 -25.33 -10.32
C ILE A 40 -8.42 -24.12 -9.76
N ILE A 41 -7.85 -24.24 -8.55
CA ILE A 41 -7.24 -23.15 -7.81
C ILE A 41 -5.77 -23.00 -8.23
N GLU A 42 -5.47 -21.94 -8.99
CA GLU A 42 -4.11 -21.62 -9.39
C GLU A 42 -3.32 -20.97 -8.23
N TYR A 43 -2.50 -21.76 -7.54
CA TYR A 43 -1.62 -21.33 -6.45
C TYR A 43 -0.20 -21.88 -6.63
N PRO A 44 0.88 -21.09 -6.42
CA PRO A 44 0.90 -19.72 -5.91
C PRO A 44 0.61 -18.63 -6.97
N ASN A 45 -0.23 -17.65 -6.62
CA ASN A 45 -0.51 -16.45 -7.40
C ASN A 45 -0.84 -15.27 -6.45
N THR A 46 -1.03 -14.05 -6.97
CA THR A 46 -1.57 -12.96 -6.15
C THR A 46 -2.99 -13.32 -5.69
N LYS A 47 -3.30 -13.11 -4.40
CA LYS A 47 -4.58 -13.54 -3.77
C LYS A 47 -5.82 -13.19 -4.60
N TRP A 48 -5.92 -11.94 -5.07
CA TRP A 48 -7.08 -11.49 -5.84
C TRP A 48 -7.19 -12.16 -7.22
N LYS A 49 -6.07 -12.40 -7.93
CA LYS A 49 -6.08 -13.11 -9.22
C LYS A 49 -6.53 -14.56 -9.07
N MET A 50 -6.10 -15.23 -8.01
CA MET A 50 -6.53 -16.59 -7.69
C MET A 50 -8.06 -16.65 -7.49
N VAL A 51 -8.60 -15.77 -6.65
CA VAL A 51 -10.06 -15.69 -6.43
C VAL A 51 -10.77 -15.34 -7.73
N TYR A 52 -10.31 -14.32 -8.46
CA TYR A 52 -10.92 -13.89 -9.72
C TYR A 52 -10.94 -14.98 -10.79
N ALA A 53 -9.87 -15.78 -10.92
CA ALA A 53 -9.81 -16.89 -11.87
C ALA A 53 -10.89 -17.94 -11.58
N VAL A 54 -11.07 -18.29 -10.30
CA VAL A 54 -12.11 -19.23 -9.86
C VAL A 54 -13.51 -18.67 -10.14
N LEU A 55 -13.80 -17.43 -9.72
CA LEU A 55 -15.11 -16.80 -9.94
C LEU A 55 -15.44 -16.69 -11.44
N SER A 56 -14.46 -16.28 -12.25
CA SER A 56 -14.63 -16.13 -13.71
C SER A 56 -14.89 -17.46 -14.41
N LYS A 57 -14.21 -18.53 -13.97
CA LYS A 57 -14.43 -19.88 -14.51
C LYS A 57 -15.86 -20.35 -14.25
N PHE A 58 -16.37 -20.19 -13.03
CA PHE A 58 -17.73 -20.59 -12.71
C PHE A 58 -18.79 -19.70 -13.35
N ALA A 59 -18.56 -18.39 -13.44
CA ALA A 59 -19.48 -17.47 -14.10
C ALA A 59 -19.61 -17.73 -15.61
N SER A 60 -18.55 -18.28 -16.24
CA SER A 60 -18.54 -18.63 -17.67
C SER A 60 -19.10 -20.03 -17.95
N SER A 61 -19.34 -20.84 -16.92
CA SER A 61 -19.81 -22.21 -17.07
C SER A 61 -21.31 -22.24 -17.40
N GLN A 62 -21.71 -23.21 -18.23
CA GLN A 62 -23.13 -23.50 -18.48
C GLN A 62 -23.74 -24.42 -17.42
N ASN A 63 -22.92 -24.94 -16.50
CA ASN A 63 -23.36 -25.84 -15.44
C ASN A 63 -24.04 -25.05 -14.30
N ILE A 64 -25.24 -25.48 -13.91
CA ILE A 64 -26.01 -24.87 -12.82
C ILE A 64 -25.30 -25.04 -11.47
N GLU A 65 -24.59 -26.15 -11.25
CA GLU A 65 -23.86 -26.38 -9.99
C GLU A 65 -22.66 -25.44 -9.83
N ASP A 66 -22.02 -25.07 -10.94
CA ASP A 66 -20.93 -24.07 -10.94
C ASP A 66 -21.48 -22.69 -10.58
N ALA A 67 -22.65 -22.32 -11.11
CA ALA A 67 -23.32 -21.08 -10.74
C ALA A 67 -23.75 -21.04 -9.26
N LYS A 68 -24.22 -22.17 -8.71
CA LYS A 68 -24.50 -22.30 -7.27
C LYS A 68 -23.23 -22.15 -6.43
N THR A 69 -22.13 -22.78 -6.86
CA THR A 69 -20.82 -22.68 -6.19
C THR A 69 -20.32 -21.23 -6.20
N LEU A 70 -20.45 -20.53 -7.33
CA LEU A 70 -20.15 -19.09 -7.44
C LEU A 70 -20.92 -18.27 -6.41
N PHE A 71 -22.24 -18.48 -6.31
CA PHE A 71 -23.07 -17.78 -5.33
C PHE A 71 -22.70 -18.14 -3.89
N GLN A 72 -22.43 -19.42 -3.62
CA GLN A 72 -21.99 -19.87 -2.30
C GLN A 72 -20.70 -19.19 -1.85
N ILE A 73 -19.71 -19.01 -2.75
CA ILE A 73 -18.47 -18.29 -2.42
C ILE A 73 -18.77 -16.84 -2.00
N ILE A 74 -19.63 -16.15 -2.75
CA ILE A 74 -19.98 -14.75 -2.48
C ILE A 74 -20.80 -14.63 -1.19
N GLU A 75 -21.75 -15.54 -0.96
CA GLU A 75 -22.57 -15.62 0.26
C GLU A 75 -21.74 -15.91 1.51
N GLU A 76 -20.81 -16.87 1.42
CA GLU A 76 -19.96 -17.24 2.57
C GLU A 76 -18.97 -16.12 2.90
N ALA A 77 -18.44 -15.40 1.90
CA ALA A 77 -17.53 -14.28 2.12
C ALA A 77 -18.15 -13.15 2.97
N VAL A 78 -19.47 -12.95 2.86
CA VAL A 78 -20.18 -11.94 3.67
C VAL A 78 -20.66 -12.48 5.01
N HIS A 79 -20.48 -13.77 5.31
CA HIS A 79 -20.96 -14.37 6.54
C HIS A 79 -20.24 -13.80 7.77
N PRO A 80 -20.93 -13.45 8.88
CA PRO A 80 -20.30 -12.83 10.05
C PRO A 80 -19.12 -13.59 10.64
N LEU A 81 -19.12 -14.93 10.54
CA LEU A 81 -18.00 -15.75 11.03
C LEU A 81 -16.70 -15.53 10.23
N MET A 82 -16.78 -15.13 8.96
CA MET A 82 -15.61 -14.74 8.17
C MET A 82 -14.99 -13.42 8.66
N HIS A 83 -15.72 -12.67 9.49
CA HIS A 83 -15.32 -11.39 10.06
C HIS A 83 -15.12 -11.49 11.58
N ASN A 84 -14.74 -12.67 12.10
CA ASN A 84 -14.57 -12.92 13.53
C ASN A 84 -15.84 -12.65 14.37
N GLY A 85 -17.03 -12.80 13.77
CA GLY A 85 -18.31 -12.50 14.41
C GLY A 85 -18.72 -11.02 14.36
N ASP A 86 -17.93 -10.16 13.70
CA ASP A 86 -18.23 -8.75 13.52
C ASP A 86 -19.36 -8.57 12.48
N LYS A 87 -20.57 -8.34 13.00
CA LYS A 87 -21.76 -8.13 12.17
C LYS A 87 -21.70 -6.84 11.37
N GLU A 88 -21.04 -5.79 11.87
CA GLU A 88 -20.98 -4.52 11.15
C GLU A 88 -20.08 -4.62 9.94
N LYS A 89 -18.91 -5.25 10.07
CA LYS A 89 -18.02 -5.52 8.93
C LYS A 89 -18.65 -6.44 7.90
N SER A 90 -19.36 -7.47 8.36
CA SER A 90 -20.14 -8.36 7.48
C SER A 90 -21.19 -7.59 6.68
N LEU A 91 -21.94 -6.68 7.33
CA LEU A 91 -22.91 -5.82 6.66
C LEU A 91 -22.26 -4.81 5.70
N GLU A 92 -21.11 -4.23 6.08
CA GLU A 92 -20.34 -3.35 5.21
C GLU A 92 -19.85 -4.08 3.97
N MET A 93 -19.34 -5.30 4.11
CA MET A 93 -18.93 -6.13 2.97
C MET A 93 -20.14 -6.51 2.09
N GLN A 94 -21.28 -6.84 2.69
CA GLN A 94 -22.52 -7.11 1.96
C GLN A 94 -22.95 -5.90 1.11
N ASP A 95 -22.95 -4.70 1.69
CA ASP A 95 -23.34 -3.49 0.97
C ASP A 95 -22.32 -3.15 -0.13
N ASN A 96 -21.01 -3.35 0.10
CA ASN A 96 -19.99 -3.21 -0.94
C ASN A 96 -20.19 -4.19 -2.10
N PHE A 97 -20.64 -5.42 -1.82
CA PHE A 97 -20.95 -6.39 -2.89
C PHE A 97 -22.22 -5.99 -3.66
N ASN A 98 -23.23 -5.45 -2.96
CA ASN A 98 -24.45 -4.95 -3.58
C ASN A 98 -24.19 -3.81 -4.56
N ASP A 99 -23.25 -2.91 -4.26
CA ASP A 99 -22.84 -1.85 -5.18
C ASP A 99 -22.46 -2.40 -6.56
N TYR A 100 -21.86 -3.59 -6.62
CA TYR A 100 -21.44 -4.24 -7.87
C TYR A 100 -22.52 -5.14 -8.45
N LEU A 101 -23.14 -5.99 -7.61
CA LEU A 101 -24.10 -7.01 -8.04
C LEU A 101 -25.39 -6.39 -8.61
N GLN A 102 -25.81 -5.22 -8.12
CA GLN A 102 -27.05 -4.58 -8.58
C GLN A 102 -27.02 -4.26 -10.08
N TYR A 103 -25.83 -3.96 -10.62
CA TYR A 103 -25.64 -3.72 -12.03
C TYR A 103 -25.89 -4.98 -12.88
N ASP A 104 -25.79 -6.15 -12.27
CA ASP A 104 -26.03 -7.45 -12.90
C ASP A 104 -27.39 -8.04 -12.52
N GLY A 105 -28.27 -7.26 -11.88
CA GLY A 105 -29.61 -7.68 -11.50
C GLY A 105 -29.67 -8.53 -10.22
N TYR A 106 -28.62 -8.51 -9.41
CA TYR A 106 -28.52 -9.29 -8.17
C TYR A 106 -28.28 -8.40 -6.95
N CYS A 107 -28.72 -8.84 -5.77
CA CYS A 107 -28.40 -8.24 -4.48
C CYS A 107 -28.26 -9.33 -3.42
N LEU A 108 -27.41 -9.11 -2.43
CA LEU A 108 -27.38 -9.87 -1.18
C LEU A 108 -28.40 -9.30 -0.20
N SER A 109 -29.28 -10.18 0.27
CA SER A 109 -30.23 -9.92 1.34
C SER A 109 -30.19 -11.08 2.33
N ASN A 110 -29.97 -10.78 3.61
CA ASN A 110 -29.82 -11.79 4.68
C ASN A 110 -28.78 -12.88 4.35
N GLY A 111 -27.64 -12.49 3.78
CA GLY A 111 -26.57 -13.41 3.39
C GLY A 111 -26.89 -14.32 2.21
N LYS A 112 -27.98 -14.04 1.46
CA LYS A 112 -28.36 -14.80 0.26
C LYS A 112 -28.47 -13.91 -0.96
N ILE A 113 -28.00 -14.41 -2.10
CA ILE A 113 -28.14 -13.72 -3.39
C ILE A 113 -29.58 -13.89 -3.87
N VAL A 114 -30.23 -12.76 -4.11
CA VAL A 114 -31.58 -12.65 -4.63
C VAL A 114 -31.58 -11.70 -5.84
N GLY A 115 -32.67 -11.69 -6.61
CA GLY A 115 -32.84 -10.70 -7.67
C GLY A 115 -32.90 -9.29 -7.10
N ALA A 116 -32.24 -8.34 -7.75
CA ALA A 116 -32.26 -6.95 -7.35
C ALA A 116 -33.67 -6.36 -7.54
N THR A 117 -34.25 -5.88 -6.44
CA THR A 117 -35.47 -5.07 -6.47
C THR A 117 -35.15 -3.66 -6.03
N LYS A 118 -35.97 -2.68 -6.43
CA LYS A 118 -35.76 -1.27 -6.09
C LYS A 118 -35.72 -1.08 -4.57
N GLU A 119 -36.57 -1.81 -3.85
CA GLU A 119 -36.67 -1.77 -2.39
C GLU A 119 -35.39 -2.28 -1.71
N LEU A 120 -34.76 -3.33 -2.25
CA LEU A 120 -33.52 -3.88 -1.71
C LEU A 120 -32.32 -2.94 -1.94
N ILE A 121 -32.27 -2.31 -3.11
CA ILE A 121 -31.24 -1.31 -3.45
C ILE A 121 -31.38 -0.10 -2.53
N GLU A 122 -32.57 0.50 -2.43
CA GLU A 122 -32.84 1.64 -1.55
C GLU A 122 -32.50 1.31 -0.09
N ALA A 123 -32.89 0.12 0.40
CA ALA A 123 -32.58 -0.30 1.74
C ALA A 123 -31.06 -0.46 1.99
N SER A 124 -30.28 -0.88 0.99
CA SER A 124 -28.82 -0.99 1.10
C SER A 124 -28.17 0.40 1.14
N GLU A 125 -28.61 1.33 0.28
CA GLU A 125 -28.16 2.71 0.30
C GLU A 125 -28.49 3.43 1.62
N ASP A 126 -29.69 3.24 2.15
CA ASP A 126 -30.13 3.87 3.40
C ASP A 126 -29.30 3.37 4.59
N ARG A 127 -29.00 2.06 4.64
CA ARG A 127 -28.09 1.49 5.65
C ARG A 127 -26.71 2.11 5.57
N ARG A 128 -26.16 2.27 4.36
CA ARG A 128 -24.85 2.90 4.14
C ARG A 128 -24.83 4.35 4.58
N LYS A 129 -25.78 5.17 4.13
CA LYS A 129 -25.91 6.58 4.53
C LYS A 129 -26.06 6.73 6.04
N LYS A 130 -26.78 5.80 6.69
CA LYS A 130 -26.91 5.77 8.15
C LYS A 130 -25.56 5.51 8.82
N ARG A 131 -24.78 4.51 8.36
CA ARG A 131 -23.44 4.23 8.91
C ARG A 131 -22.46 5.36 8.67
N GLU A 132 -22.49 6.00 7.50
CA GLU A 132 -21.65 7.17 7.21
C GLU A 132 -21.95 8.31 8.19
N LYS A 133 -23.23 8.62 8.43
CA LYS A 133 -23.62 9.59 9.47
C LYS A 133 -23.22 9.18 10.87
N GLU A 134 -23.31 7.90 11.22
CA GLU A 134 -22.86 7.40 12.53
C GLU A 134 -21.35 7.53 12.70
N ARG A 135 -20.56 7.27 11.63
CA ARG A 135 -19.10 7.49 11.60
C ARG A 135 -18.74 8.97 11.73
N GLU A 136 -19.45 9.87 11.04
CA GLU A 136 -19.24 11.32 11.14
C GLU A 136 -19.59 11.89 12.52
N ASN A 137 -20.62 11.34 13.17
CA ASN A 137 -21.04 11.76 14.50
C ASN A 137 -20.26 11.08 15.63
N MET A 138 -19.45 10.07 15.32
CA MET A 138 -18.61 9.43 16.32
C MET A 138 -17.53 10.43 16.74
N PRO A 139 -17.48 10.84 18.02
CA PRO A 139 -16.48 11.80 18.46
C PRO A 139 -15.11 11.18 18.20
N VAL A 140 -14.33 11.80 17.30
CA VAL A 140 -12.98 11.36 16.89
C VAL A 140 -12.09 11.01 18.09
N GLY A 141 -12.37 11.58 19.26
CA GLY A 141 -11.69 11.27 20.52
C GLY A 141 -11.98 9.91 21.16
N ALA A 142 -13.10 9.22 20.91
CA ALA A 142 -13.45 8.00 21.65
C ALA A 142 -12.66 6.76 21.18
N GLU A 143 -12.49 6.57 19.87
CA GLU A 143 -11.61 5.51 19.34
C GLU A 143 -10.15 5.78 19.68
N LEU A 144 -9.70 7.04 19.53
CA LEU A 144 -8.35 7.46 19.94
C LEU A 144 -8.11 7.28 21.44
N GLN A 145 -9.08 7.59 22.30
CA GLN A 145 -8.94 7.41 23.76
C GLN A 145 -8.87 5.92 24.15
N ASN A 146 -9.67 5.05 23.51
CA ASN A 146 -9.59 3.62 23.78
C ASN A 146 -8.25 3.04 23.29
N LEU A 147 -7.80 3.42 22.09
CA LEU A 147 -6.51 2.98 21.54
C LEU A 147 -5.34 3.46 22.41
N VAL A 148 -5.35 4.72 22.83
CA VAL A 148 -4.34 5.29 23.74
C VAL A 148 -4.40 4.59 25.11
N SER A 149 -5.59 4.34 25.66
CA SER A 149 -5.72 3.66 26.95
C SER A 149 -5.23 2.21 26.92
N GLU A 150 -5.38 1.49 25.80
CA GLU A 150 -4.85 0.13 25.63
C GLU A 150 -3.33 0.12 25.42
N MET A 151 -2.79 1.05 24.62
CA MET A 151 -1.36 1.16 24.37
C MET A 151 -0.56 1.56 25.62
N PHE A 152 -1.13 2.41 26.48
CA PHE A 152 -0.52 2.84 27.73
C PHE A 152 -1.01 2.05 28.95
N SER A 153 -1.61 0.88 28.75
CA SER A 153 -1.94 0.01 29.88
C SER A 153 -0.66 -0.42 30.61
N PRO A 154 -0.64 -0.42 31.95
CA PRO A 154 0.54 -0.86 32.72
C PRO A 154 1.01 -2.28 32.38
N ALA A 155 0.09 -3.15 31.91
CA ALA A 155 0.40 -4.51 31.50
C ALA A 155 1.22 -4.58 30.20
N THR A 156 0.91 -3.70 29.23
CA THR A 156 1.60 -3.62 27.93
C THR A 156 3.05 -3.12 28.12
N ILE A 157 3.24 -2.12 28.99
CA ILE A 157 4.55 -1.52 29.30
C ILE A 157 5.46 -2.55 30.00
N GLN A 158 4.93 -3.36 30.93
CA GLN A 158 5.73 -4.37 31.64
C GLN A 158 6.21 -5.53 30.73
N GLN A 159 5.49 -5.84 29.65
CA GLN A 159 5.92 -6.89 28.72
C GLN A 159 7.08 -6.46 27.82
N GLN A 160 7.14 -5.19 27.42
CA GLN A 160 8.22 -4.70 26.54
C GLN A 160 9.58 -4.60 27.24
N ILE A 161 9.60 -4.36 28.56
CA ILE A 161 10.85 -4.24 29.34
C ILE A 161 11.58 -5.60 29.49
N LYS A 162 10.88 -6.74 29.35
CA LYS A 162 11.46 -8.08 29.59
C LYS A 162 12.23 -8.68 28.41
N ARG A 163 12.32 -8.01 27.25
CA ARG A 163 13.01 -8.55 26.07
C ARG A 163 14.20 -7.65 25.68
N PRO A 164 15.42 -7.93 26.19
CA PRO A 164 16.61 -7.22 25.73
C PRO A 164 16.85 -7.52 24.24
N ILE A 165 16.96 -6.47 23.42
CA ILE A 165 17.29 -6.57 22.01
C ILE A 165 18.82 -6.66 21.90
N PRO A 166 19.39 -7.78 21.42
CA PRO A 166 20.84 -7.88 21.22
C PRO A 166 21.26 -7.05 20.01
N ILE A 167 22.13 -6.06 20.24
CA ILE A 167 22.76 -5.25 19.19
C ILE A 167 24.05 -5.95 18.78
N GLN A 168 24.15 -6.43 17.53
CA GLN A 168 25.39 -6.94 16.95
C GLN A 168 26.05 -5.86 16.10
N ILE A 169 27.31 -5.56 16.41
CA ILE A 169 28.15 -4.59 15.68
C ILE A 169 28.97 -5.39 14.65
N VAL A 170 28.76 -5.10 13.36
CA VAL A 170 29.50 -5.74 12.25
C VAL A 170 30.50 -4.73 11.67
N GLY A 171 31.79 -5.03 11.78
CA GLY A 171 32.88 -4.24 11.20
C GLY A 171 33.25 -4.73 9.80
N GLY A 172 33.10 -3.87 8.79
CA GLY A 172 33.51 -4.13 7.40
C GLY A 172 34.76 -3.35 7.02
N HIS A 173 35.76 -4.06 6.50
CA HIS A 173 37.02 -3.54 5.95
C HIS A 173 36.83 -3.25 4.45
N ILE A 174 37.32 -2.11 3.95
CA ILE A 174 37.24 -1.73 2.52
C ILE A 174 38.66 -1.53 2.00
N ASP A 175 39.09 -2.41 1.10
CA ASP A 175 40.30 -2.26 0.30
C ASP A 175 39.97 -1.49 -0.99
N SER A 176 40.82 -0.53 -1.34
CA SER A 176 40.72 0.31 -2.54
C SER A 176 42.01 0.25 -3.34
N ASP A 177 41.95 -0.23 -4.58
CA ASP A 177 42.97 0.01 -5.61
C ASP A 177 42.38 -0.10 -7.01
N VAL A 178 42.26 1.04 -7.71
CA VAL A 178 41.98 1.08 -9.16
C VAL A 178 42.92 2.09 -9.81
N LYS A 179 43.78 1.59 -10.71
CA LYS A 179 44.67 2.38 -11.57
C LYS A 179 43.93 2.87 -12.81
N ILE A 180 44.11 4.15 -13.13
CA ILE A 180 43.59 4.78 -14.36
C ILE A 180 44.77 5.09 -15.29
N VAL A 181 44.66 4.69 -16.55
CA VAL A 181 45.58 5.00 -17.65
C VAL A 181 45.00 6.16 -18.47
N PRO A 182 45.80 7.15 -18.91
CA PRO A 182 45.31 8.28 -19.71
C PRO A 182 45.40 7.97 -21.20
N ASP A 183 44.36 8.35 -21.96
CA ASP A 183 44.40 8.33 -23.42
C ASP A 183 43.90 9.65 -24.02
N THR A 184 44.41 9.92 -25.22
CA THR A 184 44.69 11.23 -25.82
C THR A 184 43.55 11.84 -26.64
N ALA A 185 43.58 13.18 -26.73
CA ALA A 185 42.48 14.09 -27.05
C ALA A 185 42.00 14.17 -28.51
N LYS A 186 40.68 14.32 -28.68
CA LYS A 186 40.02 14.95 -29.84
C LYS A 186 39.10 16.08 -29.36
N SER A 187 39.32 17.29 -29.87
CA SER A 187 38.60 18.52 -29.53
C SER A 187 37.11 18.40 -29.84
N SER A 188 36.32 18.30 -28.79
CA SER A 188 34.86 18.19 -28.77
C SER A 188 34.26 19.51 -28.22
N PRO A 189 33.00 19.84 -28.54
CA PRO A 189 32.33 21.07 -28.10
C PRO A 189 32.50 21.28 -26.60
N GLU A 190 32.88 22.51 -26.19
CA GLU A 190 33.14 22.88 -24.80
C GLU A 190 31.98 22.41 -23.91
N THR A 191 32.23 21.34 -23.17
CA THR A 191 31.23 20.77 -22.28
C THR A 191 31.01 21.76 -21.14
N PRO A 192 29.74 22.13 -20.86
CA PRO A 192 29.45 23.09 -19.81
C PRO A 192 30.02 22.58 -18.48
N ILE A 193 30.83 23.42 -17.83
CA ILE A 193 31.50 23.10 -16.56
C ILE A 193 30.43 22.69 -15.56
N LYS A 194 30.50 21.44 -15.10
CA LYS A 194 29.56 20.89 -14.13
C LYS A 194 29.85 21.46 -12.76
N THR A 195 28.79 21.82 -12.05
CA THR A 195 28.90 22.47 -10.75
C THR A 195 28.98 21.42 -9.64
N ASN A 196 29.78 21.65 -8.59
CA ASN A 196 29.86 20.77 -7.41
C ASN A 196 28.93 21.29 -6.29
N LEU A 197 28.30 20.39 -5.53
CA LEU A 197 27.39 20.72 -4.42
C LEU A 197 28.07 20.91 -3.04
N PHE A 198 29.31 20.44 -2.86
CA PHE A 198 30.00 20.33 -1.56
C PHE A 198 30.12 21.63 -0.74
N ASN A 199 30.18 22.78 -1.40
CA ASN A 199 30.28 24.09 -0.73
C ASN A 199 29.01 24.94 -0.87
N LYS A 200 27.92 24.36 -1.38
CA LYS A 200 26.69 25.10 -1.63
C LYS A 200 25.76 25.03 -0.45
N LYS A 201 25.13 26.15 -0.13
CA LYS A 201 24.02 26.18 0.83
C LYS A 201 22.79 25.56 0.18
N ILE A 202 22.32 24.44 0.72
CA ILE A 202 21.11 23.77 0.26
C ILE A 202 20.03 23.86 1.36
N SER A 203 18.83 24.27 0.99
CA SER A 203 17.69 24.35 1.90
C SER A 203 16.41 23.92 1.20
N PHE A 204 15.48 23.34 1.96
CA PHE A 204 14.16 22.95 1.47
C PHE A 204 13.09 23.83 2.11
N ASP A 205 12.20 24.36 1.28
CA ASP A 205 11.03 25.14 1.67
C ASP A 205 9.77 24.27 1.40
N ASP A 206 9.16 23.79 2.47
CA ASP A 206 8.00 22.89 2.40
C ASP A 206 6.74 23.60 1.90
N GLU A 207 6.58 24.89 2.21
CA GLU A 207 5.43 25.68 1.78
C GLU A 207 5.48 25.95 0.27
N LYS A 208 6.67 26.25 -0.26
CA LYS A 208 6.88 26.45 -1.70
C LYS A 208 7.18 25.17 -2.47
N ILE A 209 7.31 24.04 -1.79
CA ILE A 209 7.63 22.73 -2.39
C ILE A 209 8.87 22.84 -3.30
N THR A 210 9.90 23.54 -2.82
CA THR A 210 11.07 23.94 -3.61
C THR A 210 12.37 23.71 -2.84
N ILE A 211 13.37 23.14 -3.52
CA ILE A 211 14.74 23.06 -3.00
C ILE A 211 15.53 24.26 -3.54
N PHE A 212 16.19 24.98 -2.66
CA PHE A 212 17.11 26.07 -3.01
C PHE A 212 18.55 25.56 -2.92
N VAL A 213 19.30 25.72 -4.01
CA VAL A 213 20.74 25.47 -4.08
C VAL A 213 21.40 26.80 -4.42
N GLU A 214 21.92 27.50 -3.41
CA GLU A 214 22.29 28.92 -3.51
C GLU A 214 21.11 29.76 -4.04
N ASP A 215 21.29 30.45 -5.17
CA ASP A 215 20.29 31.32 -5.79
C ASP A 215 19.38 30.60 -6.79
N ARG A 216 19.54 29.28 -6.94
CA ARG A 216 18.74 28.48 -7.88
C ARG A 216 17.63 27.74 -7.17
N ALA A 217 16.41 27.93 -7.65
CA ALA A 217 15.23 27.21 -7.22
C ALA A 217 15.02 25.94 -8.07
N VAL A 218 14.83 24.81 -7.41
CA VAL A 218 14.50 23.52 -8.00
C VAL A 218 13.07 23.16 -7.57
N PRO A 219 12.05 23.51 -8.37
CA PRO A 219 10.67 23.24 -8.02
C PRO A 219 10.38 21.74 -8.07
N LEU A 220 9.72 21.23 -7.03
CA LEU A 220 9.27 19.85 -6.96
C LEU A 220 7.81 19.76 -7.44
N PRO A 221 7.42 18.65 -8.08
CA PRO A 221 6.04 18.45 -8.50
C PRO A 221 5.12 18.29 -7.28
N GLN A 222 4.03 19.07 -7.25
CA GLN A 222 3.02 19.00 -6.21
C GLN A 222 2.37 17.60 -6.20
N PHE A 223 2.18 17.02 -5.02
CA PHE A 223 1.56 15.71 -4.79
C PHE A 223 2.32 14.49 -5.34
N LYS A 224 3.62 14.61 -5.61
CA LYS A 224 4.45 13.44 -5.88
C LYS A 224 5.36 13.07 -4.72
N ASN A 225 5.80 11.82 -4.75
CA ASN A 225 6.66 11.22 -3.73
C ASN A 225 7.97 11.99 -3.51
N GLU A 226 8.50 12.71 -4.51
CA GLU A 226 9.71 13.53 -4.35
C GLU A 226 9.55 14.61 -3.26
N HIS A 227 8.38 15.26 -3.18
CA HIS A 227 8.09 16.29 -2.16
C HIS A 227 8.05 15.67 -0.76
N TYR A 228 7.30 14.59 -0.61
CA TYR A 228 7.19 13.88 0.67
C TYR A 228 8.53 13.31 1.13
N LEU A 229 9.36 12.82 0.20
CA LEU A 229 10.72 12.37 0.50
C LEU A 229 11.58 13.50 1.05
N CYS A 230 11.55 14.69 0.43
CA CYS A 230 12.27 15.86 0.94
C CYS A 230 11.83 16.22 2.35
N ARG A 231 10.51 16.32 2.57
CA ARG A 231 9.95 16.62 3.88
C ARG A 231 10.46 15.64 4.94
N ALA A 232 10.41 14.34 4.66
CA ALA A 232 10.88 13.31 5.57
C ALA A 232 12.41 13.40 5.83
N MET A 233 13.22 13.55 4.78
CA MET A 233 14.68 13.52 4.88
C MET A 233 15.27 14.78 5.54
N TYR A 234 14.63 15.95 5.39
CA TYR A 234 15.14 17.20 5.97
C TYR A 234 14.96 17.30 7.49
N GLU A 235 14.23 16.37 8.11
CA GLU A 235 14.16 16.21 9.56
C GLU A 235 15.42 15.57 10.16
N TYR A 236 16.26 14.93 9.34
CA TYR A 236 17.47 14.22 9.77
C TYR A 236 18.74 15.01 9.44
N LYS A 237 19.84 14.75 10.16
CA LYS A 237 21.10 15.46 9.97
C LYS A 237 21.74 15.08 8.61
N ILE A 238 22.56 15.99 8.09
CA ILE A 238 23.39 15.70 6.92
C ILE A 238 24.31 14.52 7.26
N ASN A 239 24.48 13.59 6.32
CA ASN A 239 25.20 12.33 6.41
C ASN A 239 24.67 11.29 7.41
N GLU A 240 23.49 11.52 8.00
CA GLU A 240 22.82 10.52 8.84
C GLU A 240 22.16 9.45 7.96
N PRO A 241 22.51 8.15 8.10
CA PRO A 241 21.83 7.08 7.38
C PRO A 241 20.47 6.81 8.03
N VAL A 242 19.39 6.92 7.26
CA VAL A 242 18.02 6.69 7.72
C VAL A 242 17.44 5.46 7.03
N ASP A 243 16.87 4.52 7.79
CA ASP A 243 16.24 3.33 7.23
C ASP A 243 15.07 3.71 6.32
N TRP A 244 15.00 3.08 5.15
CA TRP A 244 13.98 3.38 4.14
C TRP A 244 12.55 3.19 4.66
N SER A 245 12.31 2.29 5.61
CA SER A 245 10.97 2.04 6.15
C SER A 245 10.45 3.21 6.97
N ILE A 246 11.34 3.89 7.70
CA ILE A 246 11.02 5.12 8.44
C ILE A 246 10.67 6.25 7.46
N ILE A 247 11.43 6.35 6.37
CA ILE A 247 11.15 7.33 5.32
C ILE A 247 9.82 7.04 4.62
N TYR A 248 9.54 5.77 4.29
CA TYR A 248 8.28 5.34 3.70
C TYR A 248 7.08 5.70 4.59
N GLU A 249 7.20 5.45 5.89
CA GLU A 249 6.19 5.78 6.90
C GLU A 249 5.86 7.28 6.87
N LYS A 250 6.90 8.13 6.97
CA LYS A 250 6.74 9.59 6.89
C LYS A 250 6.18 10.08 5.56
N MET A 251 6.56 9.45 4.46
CA MET A 251 6.09 9.84 3.13
C MET A 251 4.60 9.55 2.93
N THR A 252 4.14 8.42 3.44
CA THR A 252 2.77 7.93 3.21
C THR A 252 1.79 8.39 4.29
N GLY A 253 2.29 8.96 5.40
CA GLY A 253 1.49 9.18 6.59
C GLY A 253 0.99 7.86 7.19
N TYR A 254 1.60 6.75 6.81
CA TYR A 254 1.43 5.50 7.51
C TYR A 254 2.04 5.72 8.90
N TYR A 255 1.42 5.17 9.92
CA TYR A 255 1.91 5.32 11.30
C TYR A 255 1.95 3.93 11.92
N GLU A 256 3.12 3.50 12.36
CA GLU A 256 3.32 2.19 12.98
C GLU A 256 2.34 1.97 14.14
N ALA A 257 2.06 3.04 14.89
CA ALA A 257 1.14 3.04 16.02
C ALA A 257 -0.31 2.68 15.64
N TYR A 258 -0.75 2.98 14.41
CA TYR A 258 -2.14 2.80 13.98
C TYR A 258 -2.34 1.61 13.04
N TYR A 259 -1.34 1.31 12.22
CA TYR A 259 -1.45 0.32 11.14
C TYR A 259 -0.43 -0.83 11.27
N GLY A 260 0.34 -0.88 12.37
CA GLY A 260 1.48 -1.79 12.55
C GLY A 260 2.65 -1.40 11.65
N LYS A 261 3.79 -2.11 11.69
CA LYS A 261 4.87 -1.86 10.72
C LYS A 261 4.38 -2.23 9.32
N PRO A 262 4.52 -1.36 8.31
CA PRO A 262 4.21 -1.76 6.95
C PRO A 262 5.10 -2.95 6.62
N SER A 263 4.51 -4.02 6.09
CA SER A 263 5.29 -5.19 5.67
C SER A 263 6.41 -4.69 4.75
N PRO A 264 7.67 -5.12 4.93
CA PRO A 264 8.80 -4.68 4.11
C PRO A 264 8.71 -5.33 2.74
N THR A 265 7.69 -4.95 1.97
CA THR A 265 7.46 -5.42 0.62
C THR A 265 8.43 -4.70 -0.32
N ARG A 266 8.83 -5.40 -1.38
CA ARG A 266 9.65 -4.83 -2.46
C ARG A 266 8.99 -3.59 -3.09
N GLU A 267 7.67 -3.52 -3.07
CA GLU A 267 6.89 -2.38 -3.60
C GLU A 267 7.09 -1.12 -2.76
N ASN A 268 6.97 -1.21 -1.43
CA ASN A 268 7.17 -0.07 -0.53
C ASN A 268 8.60 0.48 -0.63
N TRP A 269 9.57 -0.43 -0.68
CA TRP A 269 10.98 -0.08 -0.88
C TRP A 269 11.20 0.67 -2.20
N ARG A 270 10.57 0.20 -3.27
CA ARG A 270 10.70 0.76 -4.61
C ARG A 270 10.11 2.16 -4.70
N ILE A 271 9.01 2.44 -3.99
CA ILE A 271 8.40 3.78 -3.93
C ILE A 271 9.42 4.82 -3.43
N VAL A 272 10.13 4.51 -2.35
CA VAL A 272 11.12 5.43 -1.78
C VAL A 272 12.35 5.56 -2.69
N TYR A 273 12.83 4.43 -3.24
CA TYR A 273 13.97 4.41 -4.16
C TYR A 273 13.70 5.23 -5.43
N ASP A 274 12.55 5.01 -6.07
CA ASP A 274 12.16 5.70 -7.31
C ASP A 274 11.99 7.21 -7.07
N ALA A 275 11.44 7.61 -5.92
CA ALA A 275 11.34 9.02 -5.53
C ALA A 275 12.72 9.67 -5.33
N MET A 276 13.64 8.97 -4.68
CA MET A 276 15.02 9.45 -4.46
C MET A 276 15.78 9.60 -5.78
N ASP A 277 15.68 8.61 -6.68
CA ASP A 277 16.33 8.65 -7.99
C ASP A 277 15.77 9.78 -8.86
N ALA A 278 14.45 9.91 -8.93
CA ALA A 278 13.78 10.98 -9.67
C ALA A 278 14.22 12.37 -9.18
N LEU A 279 14.34 12.54 -7.86
CA LEU A 279 14.78 13.78 -7.25
C LEU A 279 16.24 14.11 -7.56
N ASN A 280 17.14 13.14 -7.43
CA ASN A 280 18.55 13.31 -7.79
C ASN A 280 18.70 13.68 -9.27
N LYS A 281 17.98 12.98 -10.16
CA LYS A 281 17.98 13.27 -11.59
C LYS A 281 17.53 14.71 -11.87
N ARG A 282 16.45 15.16 -11.24
CA ARG A 282 15.93 16.53 -11.38
C ARG A 282 16.95 17.58 -10.93
N ILE A 283 17.61 17.37 -9.80
CA ILE A 283 18.65 18.28 -9.29
C ILE A 283 19.83 18.35 -10.24
N LYS A 284 20.29 17.21 -10.77
CA LYS A 284 21.38 17.15 -11.76
C LYS A 284 21.05 17.93 -13.02
N GLU A 285 19.83 17.77 -13.53
CA GLU A 285 19.37 18.46 -14.74
C GLU A 285 19.29 19.99 -14.53
N ILE A 286 18.71 20.46 -13.43
CA ILE A 286 18.48 21.90 -13.21
C ILE A 286 19.75 22.63 -12.74
N ILE A 287 20.57 22.00 -11.89
CA ILE A 287 21.79 22.62 -11.36
C ILE A 287 23.00 22.37 -12.27
N ASN A 288 22.90 21.46 -13.24
CA ASN A 288 24.01 20.99 -14.05
C ASN A 288 25.17 20.46 -13.19
N THR A 289 24.85 19.50 -12.31
CA THR A 289 25.80 18.83 -11.40
C THR A 289 25.86 17.32 -11.68
N ASN A 290 26.95 16.67 -11.27
CA ASN A 290 27.05 15.21 -11.22
C ASN A 290 26.69 14.64 -9.85
N ASP A 291 26.66 15.49 -8.82
CA ASP A 291 26.52 15.07 -7.45
C ASP A 291 25.08 14.62 -7.16
N ASN A 292 24.93 13.65 -6.27
CA ASN A 292 23.63 13.24 -5.76
C ASN A 292 23.32 14.02 -4.49
N LEU A 293 22.11 14.54 -4.33
CA LEU A 293 21.69 15.11 -3.04
C LEU A 293 21.47 13.99 -2.00
N PHE A 294 20.91 12.86 -2.43
CA PHE A 294 20.68 11.69 -1.60
C PHE A 294 21.39 10.46 -2.14
N THR A 295 21.90 9.60 -1.25
CA THR A 295 22.51 8.32 -1.64
C THR A 295 21.79 7.18 -0.97
N TRP A 296 21.56 6.10 -1.73
CA TRP A 296 21.06 4.84 -1.21
C TRP A 296 22.22 3.91 -0.85
N GLN A 297 22.21 3.35 0.37
CA GLN A 297 23.21 2.37 0.81
C GLN A 297 22.60 1.40 1.81
N GLU A 298 22.68 0.09 1.57
CA GLU A 298 22.26 -0.96 2.53
C GLU A 298 20.82 -0.78 3.06
N LYS A 299 19.89 -0.36 2.19
CA LYS A 299 18.49 -0.02 2.55
C LYS A 299 18.32 1.23 3.42
N THR A 300 19.37 2.02 3.57
CA THR A 300 19.30 3.35 4.18
C THR A 300 19.46 4.42 3.10
N ILE A 301 18.94 5.60 3.41
CA ILE A 301 19.07 6.81 2.60
C ILE A 301 19.83 7.82 3.44
N LYS A 302 20.85 8.44 2.85
CA LYS A 302 21.60 9.53 3.47
C LYS A 302 21.49 10.80 2.65
N ARG A 303 21.36 11.94 3.32
CA ARG A 303 21.46 13.27 2.73
C ARG A 303 22.93 13.69 2.69
N ASN A 304 23.50 13.94 1.52
CA ASN A 304 24.94 14.20 1.39
C ASN A 304 25.34 15.65 1.73
N TYR A 305 24.42 16.62 1.59
CA TYR A 305 24.66 18.06 1.70
C TYR A 305 23.56 18.78 2.48
#